data_AF-A0A4Q6BV90-F1
#
_entry.id   AF-A0A4Q6BV90-F1
#
_cell.length_a   1.000
_cell.length_b   1.000
_cell.length_c   1.000
_cell.angle_alpha   90.00
_cell.angle_beta   90.00
_cell.angle_gamma   90.00
#
_symmetry.space_group_name_H-M   'P 1'
#
loop_
_entity.id
_entity.type
_entity.pdbx_description
1 polymer ?
#
loop_
_entity_poly.entity_id
_entity_poly.type
_entity_poly.pdbx_seq_one_letter_code
_entity_poly.pdbx_strand_id
1 'polypeptide(L)'
;MIARYLLAAASICLLASCSSGSKKSANESENKTASVAAAPLTSEAVLTKYSLQELNSAATALRVVSDSGKGKEVLGCDITDQKALSMMMPIKALIDQQSRAEVESYETDPKGYANTEGFESCAKNCSCGVYSDVVSAASERKMPAGSGVTHKRNVAKLRAKAERQGEDQSLTCARKQTWFCSSDLHKFLDKGAAEMP
;
A
#
# COMPACT_ATOMS: atom_id res chain seq x y z
N MET A 1 7.64 -15.19 -54.37
CA MET A 1 7.72 -16.63 -54.08
C MET A 1 7.34 -16.84 -52.63
N ILE A 2 6.16 -17.44 -52.38
CA ILE A 2 5.93 -18.67 -51.57
C ILE A 2 6.14 -18.43 -50.05
N ALA A 3 5.23 -18.67 -49.10
CA ALA A 3 3.90 -19.29 -49.09
C ALA A 3 3.11 -18.84 -47.85
N ARG A 4 1.78 -18.94 -47.98
CA ARG A 4 0.76 -18.94 -46.94
C ARG A 4 0.89 -20.20 -46.06
N TYR A 5 0.57 -20.10 -44.77
CA TYR A 5 -0.14 -21.19 -44.07
C TYR A 5 -1.24 -20.62 -43.16
N LEU A 6 -2.37 -21.31 -43.24
CA LEU A 6 -3.69 -21.11 -42.68
C LEU A 6 -3.94 -22.16 -41.58
N LEU A 7 -4.98 -21.92 -40.77
CA LEU A 7 -5.87 -22.93 -40.14
C LEU A 7 -5.28 -23.74 -38.96
N ALA A 8 -6.01 -24.18 -37.93
CA ALA A 8 -7.42 -24.13 -37.53
C ALA A 8 -7.47 -24.45 -36.00
N ALA A 9 -8.43 -23.90 -35.25
CA ALA A 9 -9.64 -24.57 -34.72
C ALA A 9 -9.48 -25.52 -33.52
N ALA A 10 -10.28 -25.27 -32.48
CA ALA A 10 -11.27 -26.18 -31.86
C ALA A 10 -11.66 -25.55 -30.49
N SER A 11 -12.90 -25.12 -30.27
CA SER A 11 -14.12 -25.90 -29.98
C SER A 11 -14.08 -26.70 -28.67
N ILE A 12 -15.25 -26.72 -27.99
CA ILE A 12 -15.73 -27.53 -26.84
C ILE A 12 -15.98 -26.63 -25.62
N CYS A 13 -17.12 -26.64 -24.92
CA CYS A 13 -18.49 -27.13 -25.11
C CYS A 13 -19.24 -26.82 -23.79
N LEU A 14 -20.58 -26.74 -23.83
CA LEU A 14 -21.52 -27.29 -22.80
C LEU A 14 -21.53 -26.59 -21.40
N LEU A 15 -22.64 -26.22 -20.74
CA LEU A 15 -23.97 -26.83 -20.61
C LEU A 15 -25.02 -25.84 -20.09
N ALA A 16 -26.27 -26.13 -20.43
CA ALA A 16 -27.50 -25.62 -19.84
C ALA A 16 -27.82 -26.29 -18.48
N SER A 17 -28.60 -25.61 -17.63
CA SER A 17 -29.50 -26.20 -16.61
C SER A 17 -30.50 -25.11 -16.16
N CYS A 18 -31.78 -25.21 -16.56
CA CYS A 18 -32.91 -25.78 -15.79
C CYS A 18 -33.27 -24.98 -14.52
N SER A 19 -34.28 -24.10 -14.65
CA SER A 19 -34.98 -23.46 -13.54
C SER A 19 -36.30 -24.22 -13.27
N SER A 20 -36.38 -24.83 -12.09
CA SER A 20 -37.59 -25.48 -11.56
C SER A 20 -38.43 -24.48 -10.77
N GLY A 21 -39.75 -24.50 -10.96
CA GLY A 21 -40.69 -23.83 -10.07
C GLY A 21 -40.92 -24.60 -8.77
N SER A 22 -41.26 -23.89 -7.68
CA SER A 22 -42.07 -24.43 -6.58
C SER A 22 -42.65 -23.35 -5.65
N LYS A 23 -43.70 -23.80 -4.96
CA LYS A 23 -44.82 -23.13 -4.26
C LYS A 23 -44.46 -22.40 -2.95
N LYS A 24 -45.21 -21.32 -2.71
CA LYS A 24 -45.96 -20.88 -1.50
C LYS A 24 -45.75 -21.63 -0.15
N SER A 25 -45.33 -20.88 0.89
CA SER A 25 -45.71 -20.94 2.34
C SER A 25 -44.94 -19.80 3.06
N ALA A 26 -45.55 -18.78 3.67
CA ALA A 26 -46.25 -18.72 4.96
C ALA A 26 -45.32 -18.78 6.21
N ASN A 27 -45.37 -17.70 7.00
CA ASN A 27 -44.84 -17.47 8.36
C ASN A 27 -43.33 -17.64 8.59
N GLU A 28 -42.65 -16.61 9.10
CA GLU A 28 -42.49 -16.39 10.55
C GLU A 28 -41.72 -15.09 10.79
N SER A 29 -42.16 -14.37 11.82
CA SER A 29 -41.59 -13.12 12.29
C SER A 29 -40.39 -13.43 13.18
N GLU A 30 -39.18 -13.18 12.72
CA GLU A 30 -38.02 -13.03 13.60
C GLU A 30 -37.30 -11.71 13.32
N ASN A 31 -37.27 -10.91 14.39
CA ASN A 31 -36.64 -9.62 14.53
C ASN A 31 -35.12 -9.78 14.34
N LYS A 32 -34.67 -9.76 13.08
CA LYS A 32 -33.25 -9.79 12.73
C LYS A 32 -32.73 -8.36 12.71
N THR A 33 -32.13 -7.94 13.81
CA THR A 33 -31.21 -6.80 13.82
C THR A 33 -30.22 -7.04 12.69
N ALA A 34 -30.37 -6.29 11.60
CA ALA A 34 -29.48 -6.36 10.46
C ALA A 34 -28.09 -5.95 10.96
N SER A 35 -27.24 -6.95 11.21
CA SER A 35 -25.80 -6.78 11.16
C SER A 35 -25.52 -6.20 9.78
N VAL A 36 -25.27 -4.89 9.74
CA VAL A 36 -24.74 -4.24 8.55
C VAL A 36 -23.40 -4.91 8.32
N ALA A 37 -23.37 -5.88 7.41
CA ALA A 37 -22.13 -6.51 6.99
C ALA A 37 -21.21 -5.37 6.55
N ALA A 38 -20.15 -5.13 7.31
CA ALA A 38 -19.17 -4.11 6.98
C ALA A 38 -18.70 -4.40 5.56
N ALA A 39 -18.87 -3.42 4.66
CA ALA A 39 -18.42 -3.55 3.29
C ALA A 39 -16.94 -3.97 3.27
N PRO A 40 -16.52 -4.84 2.33
CA PRO A 40 -15.13 -5.25 2.24
C PRO A 40 -14.25 -4.01 2.11
N LEU A 41 -13.20 -3.93 2.94
CA LEU A 41 -12.23 -2.84 2.88
C LEU A 41 -11.54 -2.90 1.52
N THR A 42 -11.72 -1.87 0.67
CA THR A 42 -11.09 -1.81 -0.67
C THR A 42 -9.76 -1.07 -0.62
N SER A 43 -8.93 -1.24 -1.65
CA SER A 43 -7.69 -0.48 -1.82
C SER A 43 -7.91 1.02 -1.77
N GLU A 44 -8.99 1.52 -2.40
CA GLU A 44 -9.33 2.94 -2.42
C GLU A 44 -9.69 3.44 -1.02
N ALA A 45 -10.47 2.67 -0.26
CA ALA A 45 -10.81 3.00 1.12
C ALA A 45 -9.54 3.11 2.00
N VAL A 46 -8.58 2.20 1.81
CA VAL A 46 -7.28 2.26 2.50
C VAL A 46 -6.51 3.53 2.12
N LEU A 47 -6.38 3.82 0.82
CA LEU A 47 -5.62 4.97 0.33
C LEU A 47 -6.22 6.32 0.74
N THR A 48 -7.54 6.40 0.93
CA THR A 48 -8.16 7.62 1.48
C THR A 48 -7.95 7.80 2.99
N LYS A 49 -7.62 6.72 3.70
CA LYS A 49 -7.50 6.71 5.17
C LYS A 49 -6.06 6.82 5.66
N TYR A 50 -5.09 6.30 4.92
CA TYR A 50 -3.70 6.23 5.34
C TYR A 50 -2.81 7.04 4.41
N SER A 51 -2.01 7.93 4.99
CA SER A 51 -0.99 8.70 4.29
C SER A 51 0.14 7.82 3.76
N LEU A 52 0.91 8.33 2.79
CA LEU A 52 2.13 7.68 2.30
C LEU A 52 3.11 7.38 3.44
N GLN A 53 3.24 8.30 4.40
CA GLN A 53 4.08 8.12 5.58
C GLN A 53 3.62 6.91 6.40
N GLU A 54 2.34 6.76 6.67
CA GLU A 54 1.79 5.66 7.47
C GLU A 54 1.96 4.32 6.75
N LEU A 55 1.66 4.26 5.45
CA LEU A 55 1.87 3.06 4.63
C LEU A 55 3.35 2.64 4.64
N ASN A 56 4.27 3.58 4.41
CA ASN A 56 5.70 3.29 4.44
C ASN A 56 6.21 2.90 5.85
N SER A 57 5.63 3.48 6.90
CA SER A 57 5.97 3.14 8.29
C SER A 57 5.54 1.72 8.63
N ALA A 58 4.34 1.30 8.21
CA ALA A 58 3.88 -0.06 8.33
C ALA A 58 4.75 -1.04 7.51
N ALA A 59 5.12 -0.68 6.28
CA ALA A 59 6.01 -1.50 5.45
C ALA A 59 7.40 -1.67 6.07
N THR A 60 7.93 -0.60 6.68
CA THR A 60 9.19 -0.65 7.42
C THR A 60 9.09 -1.61 8.59
N ALA A 61 7.98 -1.57 9.34
CA ALA A 61 7.78 -2.46 10.46
C ALA A 61 7.64 -3.93 10.05
N LEU A 62 6.87 -4.21 8.98
CA LEU A 62 6.75 -5.54 8.41
C LEU A 62 8.10 -6.08 7.93
N ARG A 63 8.93 -5.25 7.28
CA ARG A 63 10.30 -5.65 6.89
C ARG A 63 11.15 -6.03 8.11
N VAL A 64 11.15 -5.21 9.15
CA VAL A 64 11.90 -5.51 10.39
C VAL A 64 11.41 -6.81 11.03
N VAL A 65 10.10 -7.08 11.01
CA VAL A 65 9.54 -8.35 11.50
C VAL A 65 9.96 -9.54 10.65
N SER A 66 9.90 -9.41 9.32
CA SER A 66 10.40 -10.41 8.37
C SER A 66 11.86 -10.77 8.63
N ASP A 67 12.72 -9.77 8.81
CA ASP A 67 14.17 -9.97 8.97
C ASP A 67 14.54 -10.56 10.34
N SER A 68 13.75 -10.29 11.37
CA SER A 68 14.07 -10.66 12.76
C SER A 68 13.26 -11.82 13.33
N GLY A 69 12.10 -12.14 12.76
CA GLY A 69 11.11 -13.07 13.31
C GLY A 69 10.42 -12.57 14.59
N LYS A 70 10.63 -11.31 15.00
CA LYS A 70 10.22 -10.77 16.31
C LYS A 70 8.99 -9.86 16.22
N GLY A 71 7.89 -10.38 15.67
CA GLY A 71 6.64 -9.62 15.49
C GLY A 71 6.13 -8.97 16.77
N LYS A 72 6.09 -9.74 17.86
CA LYS A 72 5.54 -9.28 19.14
C LYS A 72 6.37 -8.17 19.77
N GLU A 73 7.69 -8.26 19.67
CA GLU A 73 8.62 -7.28 20.23
C GLU A 73 8.70 -5.99 19.40
N VAL A 74 8.41 -6.07 18.10
CA VAL A 74 8.47 -4.93 17.18
C VAL A 74 7.13 -4.22 17.08
N LEU A 75 6.03 -4.96 16.90
CA LEU A 75 4.70 -4.41 16.61
C LEU A 75 3.71 -4.55 17.78
N GLY A 76 4.01 -5.37 18.79
CA GLY A 76 3.09 -5.65 19.88
C GLY A 76 2.00 -6.68 19.55
N CYS A 77 2.05 -7.32 18.38
CA CYS A 77 1.16 -8.41 18.01
C CYS A 77 1.91 -9.57 17.34
N ASP A 78 1.28 -10.75 17.36
CA ASP A 78 1.87 -11.99 16.87
C ASP A 78 1.81 -12.03 15.33
N ILE A 79 2.82 -11.43 14.69
CA ILE A 79 3.07 -11.51 13.24
C ILE A 79 4.36 -12.29 13.02
N THR A 80 4.29 -13.43 12.33
CA THR A 80 5.48 -14.21 11.96
C THR A 80 6.24 -13.54 10.83
N ASP A 81 7.48 -13.95 10.62
CA ASP A 81 8.29 -13.57 9.47
C ASP A 81 7.59 -13.88 8.13
N GLN A 82 7.06 -15.11 7.97
CA GLN A 82 6.33 -15.52 6.77
C GLN A 82 5.07 -14.68 6.55
N LYS A 83 4.34 -14.37 7.63
CA LYS A 83 3.15 -13.51 7.55
C LYS A 83 3.54 -12.09 7.16
N ALA A 84 4.59 -11.54 7.75
CA ALA A 84 5.09 -10.22 7.37
C ALA A 84 5.49 -10.17 5.89
N LEU A 85 6.23 -11.17 5.40
CA LEU A 85 6.59 -11.29 3.98
C LEU A 85 5.37 -11.31 3.06
N SER A 86 4.33 -12.08 3.40
CA SER A 86 3.09 -12.13 2.60
C SER A 86 2.34 -10.79 2.53
N MET A 87 2.48 -9.94 3.56
CA MET A 87 1.89 -8.60 3.60
C MET A 87 2.71 -7.53 2.86
N MET A 88 3.98 -7.79 2.56
CA MET A 88 4.87 -6.81 1.91
C MET A 88 4.45 -6.45 0.49
N MET A 89 3.94 -7.40 -0.29
CA MET A 89 3.53 -7.12 -1.67
C MET A 89 2.25 -6.26 -1.74
N PRO A 90 1.16 -6.59 -1.01
CA PRO A 90 -0.02 -5.73 -0.99
C PRO A 90 0.27 -4.31 -0.47
N ILE A 91 1.08 -4.16 0.59
CA ILE A 91 1.40 -2.82 1.09
C ILE A 91 2.28 -2.03 0.11
N LYS A 92 3.18 -2.71 -0.61
CA LYS A 92 3.96 -2.07 -1.68
C LYS A 92 3.05 -1.53 -2.78
N ALA A 93 2.03 -2.29 -3.19
CA ALA A 93 1.08 -1.82 -4.22
C ALA A 93 0.34 -0.55 -3.78
N LEU A 94 -0.05 -0.45 -2.50
CA LEU A 94 -0.65 0.75 -1.94
C LEU A 94 0.34 1.92 -1.93
N ILE A 95 1.58 1.69 -1.51
CA ILE A 95 2.65 2.71 -1.52
C ILE A 95 2.87 3.23 -2.95
N ASP A 96 3.04 2.33 -3.93
CA ASP A 96 3.27 2.71 -5.32
C ASP A 96 2.10 3.54 -5.89
N GLN A 97 0.86 3.21 -5.51
CA GLN A 97 -0.31 3.97 -5.91
C GLN A 97 -0.37 5.34 -5.25
N GLN A 98 -0.15 5.42 -3.94
CA GLN A 98 -0.12 6.69 -3.22
C GLN A 98 1.01 7.58 -3.74
N SER A 99 2.22 7.04 -3.91
CA SER A 99 3.39 7.76 -4.41
C SER A 99 3.14 8.44 -5.76
N ARG A 100 2.31 7.89 -6.65
CA ARG A 100 1.94 8.55 -7.91
C ARG A 100 1.17 9.85 -7.68
N ALA A 101 0.20 9.85 -6.76
CA ALA A 101 -0.55 11.06 -6.40
C ALA A 101 0.35 12.10 -5.69
N GLU A 102 1.28 11.62 -4.88
CA GLU A 102 2.27 12.44 -4.19
C GLU A 102 3.25 13.11 -5.16
N VAL A 103 3.65 12.42 -6.24
CA VAL A 103 4.47 12.99 -7.32
C VAL A 103 3.76 14.18 -7.96
N GLU A 104 2.48 14.05 -8.31
CA GLU A 104 1.70 15.14 -8.91
C GLU A 104 1.56 16.34 -7.96
N SER A 105 1.36 16.06 -6.67
CA SER A 105 1.28 17.08 -5.62
C SER A 105 2.60 17.85 -5.47
N TYR A 106 3.73 17.12 -5.48
CA TYR A 106 5.06 17.70 -5.44
C TYR A 106 5.41 18.48 -6.71
N GLU A 107 5.03 17.99 -7.90
CA GLU A 107 5.23 18.71 -9.17
C GLU A 107 4.51 20.06 -9.16
N THR A 108 3.34 20.14 -8.53
CA THR A 108 2.52 21.36 -8.47
C THR A 108 3.11 22.42 -7.53
N ASP A 109 3.53 22.04 -6.32
CA ASP A 109 4.14 22.95 -5.35
C ASP A 109 5.31 22.29 -4.59
N PRO A 110 6.53 22.26 -5.17
CA PRO A 110 7.68 21.61 -4.56
C PRO A 110 8.05 22.15 -3.17
N LYS A 111 7.78 23.43 -2.90
CA LYS A 111 8.16 24.08 -1.64
C LYS A 111 7.10 23.84 -0.57
N GLY A 112 5.83 24.03 -0.90
CA GLY A 112 4.72 23.74 0.02
C GLY A 112 4.68 22.27 0.38
N TYR A 113 4.80 21.39 -0.61
CA TYR A 113 4.86 19.93 -0.38
C TYR A 113 5.96 19.55 0.60
N ALA A 114 7.20 20.03 0.38
CA ALA A 114 8.32 19.71 1.26
C ALA A 114 8.11 20.18 2.71
N ASN A 115 7.38 21.28 2.91
CA ASN A 115 7.04 21.78 4.23
C ASN A 115 5.93 20.94 4.88
N THR A 116 4.86 20.64 4.14
CA THR A 116 3.71 19.84 4.60
C THR A 116 4.13 18.42 4.98
N GLU A 117 4.88 17.76 4.11
CA GLU A 117 5.38 16.40 4.34
C GLU A 117 6.59 16.35 5.30
N GLY A 118 7.03 17.51 5.80
CA GLY A 118 8.06 17.58 6.83
C GLY A 118 9.40 16.97 6.38
N PHE A 119 9.91 17.35 5.21
CA PHE A 119 11.22 16.86 4.73
C PHE A 119 12.38 17.13 5.72
N GLU A 120 12.21 18.10 6.62
CA GLU A 120 13.16 18.34 7.71
C GLU A 120 13.16 17.23 8.76
N SER A 121 11.98 16.73 9.13
CA SER A 121 11.76 15.75 10.19
C SER A 121 11.59 14.31 9.70
N CYS A 122 11.58 14.05 8.39
CA CYS A 122 11.35 12.72 7.80
C CYS A 122 12.21 11.59 8.41
N ALA A 123 13.40 11.92 8.95
CA ALA A 123 14.29 10.93 9.56
C ALA A 123 13.70 10.35 10.86
N LYS A 124 12.94 11.14 11.61
CA LYS A 124 12.27 10.72 12.85
C LYS A 124 11.16 9.71 12.62
N ASN A 125 10.56 9.75 11.42
CA ASN A 125 9.42 8.94 11.01
C ASN A 125 9.78 7.88 9.96
N CYS A 126 11.07 7.72 9.64
CA CYS A 126 11.55 6.82 8.59
C CYS A 126 10.90 7.00 7.21
N SER A 127 10.51 8.22 6.87
CA SER A 127 9.85 8.55 5.60
C SER A 127 10.76 9.20 4.56
N CYS A 128 12.02 9.50 4.90
CA CYS A 128 12.94 10.13 3.95
C CYS A 128 13.16 9.30 2.69
N GLY A 129 13.22 7.97 2.80
CA GLY A 129 13.35 7.07 1.64
C GLY A 129 12.17 7.21 0.68
N VAL A 130 10.94 7.03 1.17
CA VAL A 130 9.75 7.09 0.31
C VAL A 130 9.55 8.48 -0.30
N TYR A 131 9.84 9.57 0.44
CA TYR A 131 9.80 10.91 -0.14
C TYR A 131 10.95 11.14 -1.13
N SER A 132 12.13 10.54 -0.92
CA SER A 132 13.23 10.58 -1.89
C SER A 132 12.79 9.97 -3.22
N ASP A 133 12.04 8.86 -3.18
CA ASP A 133 11.51 8.21 -4.38
C ASP A 133 10.46 9.08 -5.08
N VAL A 134 9.53 9.67 -4.31
CA VAL A 134 8.53 10.63 -4.83
C VAL A 134 9.21 11.79 -5.54
N VAL A 135 10.15 12.48 -4.89
CA VAL A 135 10.80 13.64 -5.52
C VAL A 135 11.66 13.23 -6.70
N SER A 136 12.27 12.05 -6.69
CA SER A 136 13.13 11.57 -7.80
C SER A 136 12.31 11.14 -9.02
N ALA A 137 11.07 10.69 -8.82
CA ALA A 137 10.15 10.33 -9.90
C ALA A 137 9.49 11.54 -10.56
N ALA A 138 9.50 12.71 -9.89
CA ALA A 138 8.90 13.93 -10.40
C ALA A 138 9.66 14.52 -11.59
N SER A 139 8.92 15.02 -12.58
CA SER A 139 9.46 15.62 -13.79
C SER A 139 9.68 17.12 -13.62
N GLU A 140 10.93 17.58 -13.70
CA GLU A 140 11.27 19.02 -13.68
C GLU A 140 10.47 19.83 -14.72
N ARG A 141 10.07 19.21 -15.84
CA ARG A 141 9.30 19.88 -16.92
C ARG A 141 7.88 20.27 -16.53
N LYS A 142 7.31 19.61 -15.52
CA LYS A 142 5.94 19.86 -15.04
C LYS A 142 5.89 20.84 -13.87
N MET A 143 7.05 21.22 -13.34
CA MET A 143 7.15 22.09 -12.16
C MET A 143 7.02 23.58 -12.52
N PRO A 144 6.59 24.43 -11.56
CA PRO A 144 6.61 25.86 -11.73
C PRO A 144 8.01 26.38 -12.09
N ALA A 145 8.07 27.37 -12.98
CA ALA A 145 9.32 28.01 -13.39
C ALA A 145 10.12 28.50 -12.16
N GLY A 146 11.42 28.25 -12.14
CA GLY A 146 12.31 28.60 -11.03
C GLY A 146 12.39 27.54 -9.91
N SER A 147 11.59 26.47 -9.95
CA SER A 147 11.62 25.41 -8.93
C SER A 147 12.81 24.45 -9.02
N GLY A 148 13.57 24.46 -10.12
CA GLY A 148 14.65 23.49 -10.37
C GLY A 148 15.74 23.46 -9.29
N VAL A 149 16.07 24.61 -8.70
CA VAL A 149 17.04 24.65 -7.57
C VAL A 149 16.46 23.98 -6.33
N THR A 150 15.20 24.26 -5.99
CA THR A 150 14.49 23.63 -4.88
C THR A 150 14.39 22.13 -5.08
N HIS A 151 14.07 21.70 -6.30
CA HIS A 151 13.98 20.29 -6.65
C HIS A 151 15.29 19.54 -6.43
N LYS A 152 16.37 20.01 -7.07
CA LYS A 152 17.71 19.40 -6.92
C LYS A 152 18.17 19.35 -5.46
N ARG A 153 17.89 20.41 -4.69
CA ARG A 153 18.19 20.46 -3.26
C ARG A 153 17.38 19.41 -2.48
N ASN A 154 16.09 19.28 -2.75
CA ASN A 154 15.23 18.32 -2.06
C ASN A 154 15.65 16.88 -2.38
N VAL A 155 15.93 16.55 -3.65
CA VAL A 155 16.46 15.24 -4.07
C VAL A 155 17.74 14.90 -3.31
N ALA A 156 18.75 15.77 -3.37
CA ALA A 156 20.03 15.53 -2.71
C ALA A 156 19.88 15.37 -1.19
N LYS A 157 19.05 16.21 -0.58
CA LYS A 157 18.81 16.21 0.86
C LYS A 157 18.10 14.95 1.33
N LEU A 158 17.02 14.55 0.66
CA LEU A 158 16.25 13.37 1.05
C LEU A 158 17.06 12.09 0.85
N ARG A 159 17.79 11.99 -0.27
CA ARG A 159 18.69 10.86 -0.51
C ARG A 159 19.77 10.74 0.58
N ALA A 160 20.44 11.84 0.91
CA ALA A 160 21.45 11.84 1.97
C ALA A 160 20.86 11.47 3.35
N LYS A 161 19.60 11.83 3.63
CA LYS A 161 18.92 11.40 4.86
C LYS A 161 18.51 9.93 4.81
N ALA A 162 18.01 9.44 3.67
CA ALA A 162 17.62 8.05 3.46
C ALA A 162 18.83 7.11 3.59
N GLU A 163 19.98 7.46 3.01
CA GLU A 163 21.23 6.69 3.12
C GLU A 163 21.74 6.57 4.56
N ARG A 164 21.38 7.52 5.44
CA ARG A 164 21.71 7.47 6.88
C ARG A 164 20.70 6.68 7.71
N GLN A 165 19.58 6.25 7.13
CA GLN A 165 18.60 5.40 7.82
C GLN A 165 19.07 3.95 7.81
N GLY A 166 19.95 3.64 8.76
CA GLY A 166 20.41 2.27 9.00
C GLY A 166 19.36 1.36 9.65
N GLU A 167 19.78 0.13 9.94
CA GLU A 167 18.95 -0.90 10.57
C GLU A 167 18.41 -0.47 11.94
N ASP A 168 19.25 0.12 12.79
CA ASP A 168 18.83 0.60 14.12
C ASP A 168 17.72 1.66 14.07
N GLN A 169 17.82 2.56 13.09
CA GLN A 169 16.79 3.59 12.87
C GLN A 169 15.50 2.94 12.37
N SER A 170 15.61 1.94 11.47
CA SER A 170 14.47 1.18 10.95
C SER A 170 13.75 0.42 12.07
N LEU A 171 14.49 -0.26 12.95
CA LEU A 171 13.94 -0.92 14.15
C LEU A 171 13.27 0.08 15.10
N THR A 172 13.90 1.23 15.32
CA THR A 172 13.33 2.31 16.15
C THR A 172 12.01 2.83 15.58
N CYS A 173 11.93 3.03 14.27
CA CYS A 173 10.70 3.45 13.60
C CYS A 173 9.63 2.37 13.61
N ALA A 174 10.02 1.11 13.42
CA ALA A 174 9.11 -0.03 13.47
C ALA A 174 8.43 -0.14 14.85
N ARG A 175 9.21 -0.02 15.94
CA ARG A 175 8.70 -0.04 17.32
C ARG A 175 7.75 1.09 17.68
N LYS A 176 7.77 2.20 16.93
CA LYS A 176 6.82 3.31 17.10
C LYS A 176 5.46 3.04 16.46
N GLN A 177 5.32 2.00 15.65
CA GLN A 177 4.07 1.68 14.95
C GLN A 177 3.08 0.92 15.84
N THR A 178 2.66 1.56 16.93
CA THR A 178 1.73 0.98 17.92
C THR A 178 0.29 0.87 17.42
N TRP A 179 -0.03 1.55 16.32
CA TRP A 179 -1.37 1.57 15.72
C TRP A 179 -1.59 0.43 14.72
N PHE A 180 -0.53 -0.17 14.17
CA PHE A 180 -0.64 -1.07 13.02
C PHE A 180 -1.51 -2.29 13.31
N CYS A 181 -1.27 -3.00 14.43
CA CYS A 181 -1.95 -4.26 14.73
C CYS A 181 -3.48 -4.15 14.87
N SER A 182 -3.99 -2.98 15.30
CA SER A 182 -5.43 -2.70 15.45
C SER A 182 -6.04 -1.98 14.25
N SER A 183 -5.24 -1.66 13.25
CA SER A 183 -5.64 -0.87 12.10
C SER A 183 -6.47 -1.67 11.09
N ASP A 184 -7.26 -0.95 10.28
CA ASP A 184 -7.93 -1.58 9.14
C ASP A 184 -6.93 -1.92 8.03
N LEU A 185 -5.79 -1.21 7.95
CA LEU A 185 -4.68 -1.58 7.08
C LEU A 185 -4.20 -3.00 7.38
N HIS A 186 -3.96 -3.36 8.64
CA HIS A 186 -3.55 -4.71 9.00
C HIS A 186 -4.58 -5.77 8.58
N LYS A 187 -5.88 -5.53 8.82
CA LYS A 187 -6.96 -6.44 8.38
C LYS A 187 -7.00 -6.60 6.86
N PHE A 188 -6.80 -5.51 6.12
CA PHE A 188 -6.74 -5.52 4.66
C PHE A 188 -5.57 -6.35 4.16
N LEU A 189 -4.37 -6.11 4.70
CA LEU A 189 -3.15 -6.81 4.32
C LEU A 189 -3.23 -8.30 4.68
N ASP A 190 -3.81 -8.64 5.83
CA ASP A 190 -4.00 -10.03 6.27
C ASP A 190 -4.90 -10.80 5.32
N LYS A 191 -5.99 -10.17 4.88
CA LYS A 191 -6.88 -10.75 3.87
C LYS A 191 -6.18 -10.89 2.52
N GLY A 192 -5.47 -9.85 2.06
CA GLY A 192 -4.74 -9.89 0.80
C GLY A 192 -3.65 -10.95 0.78
N ALA A 193 -2.97 -11.16 1.91
CA ALA A 193 -1.98 -12.23 2.08
C ALA A 193 -2.59 -13.63 1.97
N ALA A 194 -3.80 -13.84 2.49
CA ALA A 194 -4.49 -15.12 2.42
C ALA A 194 -4.99 -15.48 1.01
N GLU A 195 -5.13 -14.49 0.13
CA GLU A 195 -5.60 -14.65 -1.25
C GLU A 195 -4.44 -14.86 -2.27
N MET A 196 -3.19 -14.74 -1.83
CA MET A 196 -2.00 -15.00 -2.65
C MET A 196 -1.50 -16.46 -2.43
N PRO A 197 -1.65 -17.36 -3.43
CA PRO A 197 -1.27 -18.77 -3.33
C PRO A 197 0.25 -19.01 -3.33
#